data_AF-A0A7M6UKM4-F1
#
_entry.id   AF-A0A7M6UKM4-F1
#
_cell.length_a   1.000
_cell.length_b   1.000
_cell.length_c   1.000
_cell.angle_alpha   90.00
_cell.angle_beta   90.00
_cell.angle_gamma   90.00
#
_symmetry.space_group_name_H-M   'P 1'
#
loop_
_entity.id
_entity.type
_entity.pdbx_description
1 polymer ?
#
loop_
_entity_poly.entity_id
_entity_poly.type
_entity_poly.pdbx_seq_one_letter_code
_entity_poly.pdbx_strand_id
1 'polypeptide(L)'
;MKAAEIWLVSLYWYLILQIALVYGEISDIDEFREMTSKYRKKCIGETKTTIEDVEATEYGEFPEDEKLKCYFNCVLEKFNVMDKKNGKIRYNLLKKVIPEAFKEIGVEMIDSCSNVDSSDKCEKSFMFMKCMYEVNPIAFIAP
;
A
#
# COMPACT_ATOMS: atom_id res chain seq x y z
N MET A 1 4.46 28.19 -41.10
CA MET A 1 4.00 26.80 -41.31
C MET A 1 4.87 25.80 -40.56
N LYS A 2 6.19 25.76 -40.78
CA LYS A 2 7.09 24.80 -40.08
C LYS A 2 7.10 24.89 -38.55
N ALA A 3 6.96 26.08 -37.98
CA ALA A 3 6.91 26.24 -36.52
C ALA A 3 5.70 25.51 -35.92
N ALA A 4 4.50 25.67 -36.50
CA ALA A 4 3.27 25.05 -36.01
C ALA A 4 3.34 23.51 -36.06
N GLU A 5 3.96 22.94 -37.09
CA GLU A 5 4.19 21.49 -37.19
C GLU A 5 5.16 20.99 -36.12
N ILE A 6 6.23 21.75 -35.82
CA ILE A 6 7.17 21.42 -34.74
C ILE A 6 6.44 21.43 -33.39
N TRP A 7 5.61 22.45 -33.12
CA TRP A 7 4.81 22.51 -31.89
C TRP A 7 3.84 21.34 -31.77
N LEU A 8 3.17 20.94 -32.85
CA LEU A 8 2.26 19.80 -32.86
C LEU A 8 2.98 18.47 -32.61
N VAL A 9 4.15 18.28 -33.22
CA VAL A 9 4.96 17.08 -33.01
C VAL A 9 5.52 17.03 -31.59
N SER A 10 6.00 18.17 -31.05
CA SER A 10 6.46 18.26 -29.67
C SER A 10 5.34 17.99 -28.66
N LEU A 11 4.13 18.52 -28.89
CA LEU A 11 2.96 18.25 -28.05
C LEU A 11 2.53 16.77 -28.13
N TYR A 12 2.59 16.17 -29.32
CA TYR A 12 2.27 14.74 -29.50
C TYR A 12 3.28 13.84 -28.78
N TRP A 13 4.58 14.12 -28.88
CA TRP A 13 5.60 13.38 -28.13
C TRP A 13 5.47 13.55 -26.63
N TYR A 14 5.16 14.76 -26.15
CA TYR A 14 4.89 15.00 -24.74
C TYR A 14 3.66 14.23 -24.26
N LEU A 15 2.58 14.19 -25.05
CA LEU A 15 1.39 13.40 -24.76
C LEU A 15 1.71 11.90 -24.68
N ILE A 16 2.47 11.35 -25.63
CA ILE A 16 2.92 9.95 -25.59
C ILE A 16 3.74 9.67 -24.34
N LEU A 17 4.66 10.57 -23.96
CA LEU A 17 5.50 10.41 -22.78
C LEU A 17 4.67 10.36 -21.50
N GLN A 18 3.71 11.28 -21.35
CA GLN A 18 2.80 11.30 -20.20
C GLN A 18 1.97 10.01 -20.13
N ILE A 19 1.44 9.54 -21.27
CA ILE A 19 0.68 8.30 -21.35
C ILE A 19 1.54 7.09 -20.96
N ALA A 20 2.77 7.00 -21.43
CA ALA A 20 3.68 5.90 -21.12
C ALA A 20 4.02 5.80 -19.62
N LEU A 21 4.22 6.95 -18.95
CA LEU A 21 4.47 7.00 -17.50
C LEU A 21 3.26 6.49 -16.70
N VAL A 22 2.06 6.95 -17.04
CA VAL A 22 0.81 6.54 -16.36
C VAL A 22 0.55 5.05 -16.53
N TYR A 23 0.78 4.48 -17.72
CA TYR A 23 0.60 3.04 -17.93
C TYR A 23 1.56 2.18 -17.10
N GLY A 24 2.78 2.65 -16.86
CA GLY A 24 3.76 1.95 -16.02
C GLY A 24 3.29 1.83 -14.57
N GLU A 25 2.88 2.95 -13.96
CA GLU A 25 2.40 2.97 -12.56
C GLU A 25 1.17 2.07 -12.35
N ILE A 26 0.23 2.08 -13.30
CA ILE A 26 -0.98 1.23 -13.22
C ILE A 26 -0.61 -0.26 -13.19
N SER A 27 0.33 -0.70 -14.04
CA SER A 27 0.73 -2.11 -14.07
C SER A 27 1.38 -2.57 -12.76
N ASP A 28 2.16 -1.71 -12.13
CA ASP A 28 2.84 -2.03 -10.86
C ASP A 28 1.83 -2.17 -9.71
N ILE A 29 0.80 -1.30 -9.68
CA ILE A 29 -0.28 -1.37 -8.68
C ILE A 29 -1.06 -2.68 -8.83
N ASP A 30 -1.38 -3.09 -10.06
CA ASP A 30 -2.11 -4.33 -10.32
C ASP A 30 -1.30 -5.56 -9.90
N GLU A 31 0.02 -5.56 -10.13
CA GLU A 31 0.92 -6.62 -9.66
C GLU A 31 0.93 -6.72 -8.13
N PHE A 32 1.01 -5.58 -7.42
CA PHE A 32 0.96 -5.58 -5.96
C PHE A 32 -0.38 -6.12 -5.42
N ARG A 33 -1.49 -5.73 -6.05
CA ARG A 33 -2.83 -6.24 -5.71
C ARG A 33 -2.95 -7.73 -5.99
N GLU A 34 -2.37 -8.24 -7.07
CA GLU A 34 -2.34 -9.67 -7.37
C GLU A 34 -1.52 -10.43 -6.32
N MET A 35 -0.33 -9.94 -5.99
CA MET A 35 0.57 -10.53 -4.99
C MET A 35 -0.11 -10.66 -3.62
N THR A 36 -0.88 -9.65 -3.21
CA THR A 36 -1.57 -9.60 -1.92
C THR A 36 -2.95 -10.26 -1.92
N SER A 37 -3.56 -10.45 -3.10
CA SER A 37 -4.95 -10.92 -3.28
C SER A 37 -5.34 -12.15 -2.47
N LYS A 38 -4.43 -13.13 -2.37
CA LYS A 38 -4.64 -14.37 -1.61
C LYS A 38 -4.83 -14.10 -0.12
N TYR A 39 -4.01 -13.21 0.44
CA TYR A 39 -4.07 -12.86 1.86
C TYR A 39 -5.21 -11.91 2.14
N ARG A 40 -5.47 -10.95 1.25
CA ARG A 40 -6.64 -10.07 1.30
C ARG A 40 -7.95 -10.85 1.42
N LYS A 41 -8.21 -11.77 0.48
CA LYS A 41 -9.41 -12.64 0.51
C LYS A 41 -9.50 -13.47 1.79
N LYS A 42 -8.37 -14.03 2.23
CA LYS A 42 -8.32 -14.87 3.43
C LYS A 42 -8.59 -14.07 4.70
N CYS A 43 -7.98 -12.90 4.85
CA CYS A 43 -8.09 -12.07 6.04
C CYS A 43 -9.47 -11.41 6.13
N ILE A 44 -10.08 -10.98 5.02
CA ILE A 44 -11.50 -10.59 4.99
C ILE A 44 -12.38 -11.72 5.54
N GLY A 45 -12.15 -12.96 5.07
CA GLY A 45 -12.89 -14.12 5.54
C GLY A 45 -12.67 -14.47 7.02
N GLU A 46 -11.45 -14.29 7.54
CA GLU A 46 -11.09 -14.58 8.94
C GLU A 46 -11.61 -13.50 9.91
N THR A 47 -11.50 -12.22 9.57
CA THR A 47 -11.86 -11.10 10.47
C THR A 47 -13.29 -10.62 10.29
N LYS A 48 -13.95 -10.99 9.19
CA LYS A 48 -15.30 -10.57 8.83
C LYS A 48 -15.44 -9.07 8.58
N THR A 49 -14.33 -8.38 8.27
CA THR A 49 -14.37 -7.04 7.68
C THR A 49 -14.95 -7.11 6.25
N THR A 50 -15.20 -5.95 5.65
CA THR A 50 -15.69 -5.85 4.28
C THR A 50 -14.56 -5.44 3.33
N ILE A 51 -14.72 -5.69 2.03
CA ILE A 51 -13.72 -5.22 1.06
C ILE A 51 -13.77 -3.68 0.98
N GLU A 52 -14.96 -3.11 1.14
CA GLU A 52 -15.24 -1.70 1.14
C GLU A 52 -14.50 -0.98 2.28
N ASP A 53 -14.53 -1.52 3.52
CA ASP A 53 -13.81 -0.94 4.66
C ASP A 53 -12.28 -0.95 4.43
N VAL A 54 -11.76 -1.99 3.76
CA VAL A 54 -10.33 -2.07 3.42
C VAL A 54 -9.97 -1.05 2.34
N GLU A 55 -10.76 -0.96 1.26
CA GLU A 55 -10.50 -0.03 0.16
C GLU A 55 -10.67 1.43 0.55
N ALA A 56 -11.60 1.73 1.47
CA ALA A 56 -11.82 3.07 1.99
C ALA A 56 -10.55 3.66 2.63
N THR A 57 -9.65 2.81 3.14
CA THR A 57 -8.37 3.25 3.73
C THR A 57 -7.40 3.83 2.70
N GLU A 58 -7.50 3.44 1.43
CA GLU A 58 -6.75 4.07 0.32
C GLU A 58 -7.21 5.52 0.08
N TYR A 59 -8.39 5.88 0.58
CA TYR A 59 -8.96 7.23 0.50
C TYR A 59 -8.90 7.99 1.84
N GLY A 60 -8.17 7.45 2.82
CA GLY A 60 -7.98 8.07 4.13
C GLY A 60 -9.10 7.80 5.13
N GLU A 61 -10.05 6.93 4.80
CA GLU A 61 -11.09 6.50 5.72
C GLU A 61 -10.59 5.34 6.56
N PHE A 62 -10.14 5.65 7.77
CA PHE A 62 -9.69 4.67 8.77
C PHE A 62 -10.70 4.61 9.93
N PRO A 63 -11.85 3.93 9.77
CA PRO A 63 -12.81 3.79 10.86
C PRO A 63 -12.19 3.01 12.02
N GLU A 64 -12.56 3.39 13.24
CA GLU A 64 -12.16 2.70 14.48
C GLU A 64 -12.94 1.37 14.65
N ASP A 65 -12.85 0.49 13.64
CA ASP A 65 -13.51 -0.82 13.59
C ASP A 65 -12.51 -1.95 13.90
N GLU A 66 -12.86 -2.79 14.87
CA GLU A 66 -11.99 -3.86 15.34
C GLU A 66 -11.70 -4.91 14.27
N LYS A 67 -12.64 -5.16 13.34
CA LYS A 67 -12.44 -6.16 12.28
C LYS A 67 -11.45 -5.67 11.24
N LEU A 68 -11.50 -4.38 10.91
CA LEU A 68 -10.53 -3.72 10.03
C LEU A 68 -9.14 -3.66 10.69
N LYS A 69 -9.07 -3.31 11.98
CA LYS A 69 -7.80 -3.35 12.73
C LYS A 69 -7.17 -4.75 12.67
N CYS A 70 -7.96 -5.77 12.97
CA CYS A 70 -7.49 -7.15 12.93
C CYS A 70 -7.23 -7.67 11.51
N TYR A 71 -7.84 -7.06 10.47
CA TYR A 71 -7.54 -7.38 9.08
C TYR A 71 -6.07 -7.08 8.77
N PHE A 72 -5.60 -5.89 9.11
CA PHE A 72 -4.19 -5.51 8.89
C PHE A 72 -3.22 -6.41 9.65
N ASN A 73 -3.55 -6.75 10.90
CA ASN A 73 -2.77 -7.72 11.67
C ASN A 73 -2.71 -9.08 10.95
N CYS A 74 -3.86 -9.59 10.49
CA CYS A 74 -3.92 -10.86 9.77
C CYS A 74 -2.99 -10.84 8.54
N VAL A 75 -3.04 -9.78 7.74
CA VAL A 75 -2.21 -9.64 6.53
C VAL A 75 -0.72 -9.65 6.90
N LEU A 76 -0.31 -8.83 7.87
CA LEU A 76 1.08 -8.78 8.33
C LEU A 76 1.57 -10.13 8.88
N GLU A 77 0.73 -10.87 9.59
CA GLU A 77 1.06 -12.22 10.05
C GLU A 77 1.17 -13.22 8.90
N LYS A 78 0.31 -13.15 7.87
CA LYS A 78 0.38 -14.07 6.71
C LYS A 78 1.64 -13.83 5.88
N PHE A 79 2.07 -12.58 5.75
CA PHE A 79 3.35 -12.21 5.15
C PHE A 79 4.56 -12.51 6.05
N ASN A 80 4.34 -13.00 7.28
CA ASN A 80 5.39 -13.30 8.25
C ASN A 80 6.27 -12.08 8.62
N VAL A 81 5.70 -10.89 8.44
CA VAL A 81 6.30 -9.60 8.79
C VAL A 81 5.83 -9.12 10.16
N MET A 82 4.78 -9.71 10.73
CA MET A 82 4.47 -9.59 12.15
C MET A 82 4.69 -10.93 12.88
N ASP A 83 5.35 -10.86 14.04
CA ASP A 83 5.54 -12.01 14.90
C ASP A 83 4.24 -12.36 15.65
N LYS A 84 3.75 -13.58 15.45
CA LYS A 84 2.50 -14.06 16.04
C LYS A 84 2.50 -14.12 17.56
N LYS A 85 3.67 -14.21 18.21
CA LYS A 85 3.74 -14.32 19.68
C LYS A 85 3.77 -12.93 20.30
N ASN A 86 4.75 -12.11 19.93
CA ASN A 86 5.01 -10.83 20.59
C ASN A 86 4.44 -9.60 19.85
N GLY A 87 3.86 -9.76 18.66
CA GLY A 87 3.25 -8.66 17.91
C GLY A 87 4.25 -7.65 17.35
N LYS A 88 5.54 -7.99 17.30
CA LYS A 88 6.57 -7.12 16.74
C LYS A 88 6.53 -7.15 15.22
N ILE A 89 6.42 -5.98 14.60
CA ILE A 89 6.60 -5.82 13.15
C ILE A 89 8.10 -5.92 12.84
N ARG A 90 8.43 -6.75 11.85
CA ARG A 90 9.77 -7.01 11.35
C ARG A 90 10.01 -6.12 10.14
N TYR A 91 10.22 -4.83 10.37
CA TYR A 91 10.36 -3.81 9.31
C TYR A 91 11.42 -4.18 8.25
N ASN A 92 12.55 -4.75 8.66
CA ASN A 92 13.58 -5.23 7.74
C ASN A 92 13.10 -6.34 6.79
N LEU A 93 12.15 -7.17 7.21
CA LEU A 93 11.51 -8.15 6.33
C LEU A 93 10.43 -7.50 5.47
N LEU A 94 9.64 -6.59 6.05
CA LEU A 94 8.62 -5.86 5.31
C LEU A 94 9.22 -5.11 4.11
N LYS A 95 10.33 -4.39 4.32
CA LYS A 95 11.09 -3.73 3.25
C LYS A 95 11.52 -4.68 2.13
N LYS A 96 11.76 -5.96 2.41
CA LYS A 96 12.12 -6.97 1.40
C LYS A 96 10.93 -7.49 0.61
N VAL A 97 9.72 -7.42 1.17
CA VAL A 97 8.47 -7.86 0.54
C VAL A 97 7.90 -6.79 -0.40
N ILE A 98 8.23 -5.51 -0.18
CA ILE A 98 7.82 -4.42 -1.09
C ILE A 98 8.37 -4.69 -2.51
N PRO A 99 7.50 -4.68 -3.55
CA PRO A 99 7.91 -4.81 -4.95
C PRO A 99 8.91 -3.73 -5.36
N GLU A 100 9.71 -4.02 -6.38
CA GLU A 100 10.79 -3.11 -6.79
C GLU A 100 10.25 -1.74 -7.23
N ALA A 101 9.11 -1.70 -7.92
CA ALA A 101 8.44 -0.47 -8.35
C ALA A 101 8.13 0.51 -7.22
N PHE A 102 7.82 0.00 -6.02
CA PHE A 102 7.49 0.80 -4.84
C PHE A 102 8.62 0.84 -3.81
N LYS A 103 9.81 0.32 -4.14
CA LYS A 103 10.84 0.04 -3.14
C LYS A 103 11.32 1.28 -2.40
N GLU A 104 11.65 2.32 -3.14
CA GLU A 104 12.19 3.57 -2.60
C GLU A 104 11.17 4.22 -1.65
N ILE A 105 9.98 4.52 -2.17
CA ILE A 105 8.93 5.19 -1.40
C ILE A 105 8.40 4.31 -0.26
N GLY A 106 8.22 3.00 -0.49
CA GLY A 106 7.76 2.08 0.53
C GLY A 106 8.74 1.93 1.68
N VAL A 107 10.05 1.94 1.41
CA VAL A 107 11.09 1.93 2.46
C VAL A 107 11.05 3.22 3.29
N GLU A 108 10.90 4.38 2.64
CA GLU A 108 10.79 5.67 3.32
C GLU A 108 9.56 5.73 4.24
N MET A 109 8.40 5.27 3.76
CA MET A 109 7.18 5.17 4.56
C MET A 109 7.37 4.25 5.76
N ILE A 110 7.97 3.05 5.56
CA ILE A 110 8.23 2.09 6.64
C ILE A 110 9.16 2.70 7.71
N ASP A 111 10.21 3.40 7.29
CA ASP A 111 11.16 4.02 8.23
C ASP A 111 10.49 5.08 9.09
N SER A 112 9.63 5.90 8.48
CA SER A 112 8.83 6.93 9.16
C SER A 112 7.83 6.34 10.17
N CYS A 113 7.30 5.14 9.88
CA CYS A 113 6.24 4.51 10.68
C CYS A 113 6.74 3.43 11.65
N SER A 114 8.05 3.28 11.81
CA SER A 114 8.64 2.18 12.58
C SER A 114 8.47 2.27 14.11
N ASN A 115 7.89 3.37 14.61
CA ASN A 115 7.77 3.69 16.04
C ASN A 115 6.38 3.45 16.65
N VAL A 116 5.50 2.70 15.97
CA VAL A 116 4.19 2.37 16.54
C VAL A 116 4.32 1.44 17.75
N ASP A 117 3.61 1.78 18.83
CA ASP A 117 3.58 0.97 20.05
C ASP A 117 2.15 0.74 20.52
N SER A 118 1.87 -0.53 20.82
CA SER A 118 0.60 -1.00 21.39
C SER A 118 0.79 -2.44 21.85
N SER A 119 0.14 -2.82 22.94
CA SER A 119 0.07 -4.22 23.38
C SER A 119 -0.92 -5.05 22.54
N ASP A 120 -1.86 -4.38 21.90
CA ASP A 120 -2.82 -4.99 20.98
C ASP A 120 -2.22 -5.04 19.57
N LYS A 121 -2.24 -6.22 18.95
CA LYS A 121 -1.64 -6.44 17.62
C LYS A 121 -2.51 -5.87 16.50
N CYS A 122 -3.82 -5.92 16.65
CA CYS A 122 -4.78 -5.34 15.72
C CYS A 122 -4.61 -3.82 15.72
N GLU A 123 -4.58 -3.21 16.91
CA GLU A 123 -4.32 -1.78 17.07
C GLU A 123 -2.96 -1.37 16.50
N LYS A 124 -1.88 -2.09 16.86
CA LYS A 124 -0.54 -1.80 16.35
C LYS A 124 -0.47 -1.82 14.82
N SER A 125 -1.11 -2.82 14.21
CA SER A 125 -1.14 -2.97 12.75
C SER A 125 -1.92 -1.85 12.09
N PHE A 126 -3.04 -1.46 12.70
CA PHE A 126 -3.86 -0.35 12.23
C PHE A 126 -3.12 0.98 12.31
N MET A 127 -2.50 1.29 13.45
CA MET A 127 -1.67 2.49 13.63
C MET A 127 -0.54 2.54 12.60
N PHE A 128 0.10 1.40 12.33
CA PHE A 128 1.15 1.31 11.32
C PHE A 128 0.61 1.63 9.93
N MET A 129 -0.51 1.02 9.50
CA MET A 129 -1.09 1.26 8.17
C MET A 129 -1.60 2.69 8.02
N LYS A 130 -2.22 3.24 9.06
CA LYS A 130 -2.65 4.64 9.08
C LYS A 130 -1.46 5.60 8.94
N CYS A 131 -0.37 5.34 9.66
CA CYS A 131 0.86 6.12 9.51
C CYS A 131 1.42 6.03 8.08
N MET A 132 1.44 4.84 7.47
CA MET A 132 1.90 4.67 6.08
C MET A 132 1.10 5.57 5.13
N TYR A 133 -0.24 5.57 5.27
CA TYR A 133 -1.10 6.48 4.51
C TYR A 133 -0.78 7.95 4.78
N GLU A 134 -0.64 8.36 6.05
CA GLU A 134 -0.35 9.75 6.42
C GLU A 134 1.00 10.25 5.86
N VAL A 135 2.01 9.38 5.74
CA VAL A 135 3.31 9.73 5.15
C VAL A 135 3.20 9.93 3.64
N ASN A 136 2.49 9.04 2.93
CA ASN A 136 2.26 9.22 1.51
C ASN A 136 0.90 8.63 1.08
N PRO A 137 -0.17 9.47 1.00
CA PRO A 137 -1.49 9.03 0.58
C PRO A 137 -1.57 8.53 -0.86
N ILE A 138 -0.70 9.03 -1.73
CA ILE A 138 -0.69 8.70 -3.17
C ILE A 138 -0.10 7.30 -3.39
N ALA A 139 0.94 6.96 -2.63
CA ALA A 139 1.65 5.69 -2.74
C ALA A 139 1.08 4.58 -1.84
N PHE A 140 0.16 4.92 -0.92
CA PHE A 140 -0.44 3.93 -0.03
C PHE A 140 -1.47 3.07 -0.77
N ILE A 141 -1.28 1.75 -0.67
CA ILE A 141 -2.19 0.74 -1.23
C ILE A 141 -2.52 -0.23 -0.10
N ALA A 142 -3.80 -0.50 0.12
CA ALA A 142 -4.24 -1.43 1.14
C ALA A 142 -3.89 -2.86 0.70
N PRO A 143 -3.10 -3.61 1.49
CA PRO A 143 -2.70 -4.97 1.16
C PRO A 143 -3.85 -5.97 1.37
#